data_AF-A0A973V1J3-F1
#
_entry.id   AF-A0A973V1J3-F1
#
_cell.length_a   1.000
_cell.length_b   1.000
_cell.length_c   1.000
_cell.angle_alpha   90.00
_cell.angle_beta   90.00
_cell.angle_gamma   90.00
#
_symmetry.space_group_name_H-M   'P 1'
#
loop_
_entity.id
_entity.type
_entity.pdbx_description
1 polymer ?
#
loop_
_entity_poly.entity_id
_entity_poly.type
_entity_poly.pdbx_seq_one_letter_code
_entity_poly.pdbx_strand_id
1 'polypeptide(L)'
;GTILSVADAAAQAARDAALRAHSLAEVVSAALTKAVEALALTTEQLPVLAAAGVVDAGGRGLVVILDALAGEVTGEQTELPAVSPAPALAGAGAAIEQPSEFGYEVQYLLDAEEGPVERLRQTLDRLGDSLVVVGGPQTWRVHIHVADVGAAIEAGVRAGRPYQIGVTDLSKQVAGRQCLDPDARGVVVVSAGDGLDDIFGAEQAVTVGANPSTAELLEAIRRTAAGRVVVLPNDSDTQAVATVAAGEAYHEGVKVRVVPTRSPVQAIAALAVRDGGRRFEDDVIAMAEAAGKCRFAEVTRASREALTVAGLCRPGDVIALVEGEVHLIGQDLATVCRDLIDRLLGGGGELVTLLFGADAPPELTRGLTEHIAQRWPFAEVQCLTGGQPHYPLIVGVE
;
A
#
# COMPACT_ATOMS: atom_id res chain seq x y z
N GLY A 1 31.92 -6.03 16.60
CA GLY A 1 30.87 -7.03 16.33
C GLY A 1 29.68 -6.49 15.58
N THR A 2 29.88 -5.58 14.62
CA THR A 2 28.83 -5.14 13.68
C THR A 2 29.25 -5.53 12.26
N ILE A 3 28.42 -5.21 11.26
CA ILE A 3 28.76 -5.32 9.84
C ILE A 3 30.17 -4.80 9.50
N LEU A 4 30.64 -3.73 10.16
CA LEU A 4 31.98 -3.18 9.92
C LEU A 4 33.09 -4.15 10.36
N SER A 5 32.91 -4.86 11.46
CA SER A 5 33.87 -5.88 11.92
C SER A 5 33.91 -7.09 10.97
N VAL A 6 32.76 -7.47 10.42
CA VAL A 6 32.67 -8.54 9.41
C VAL A 6 33.31 -8.10 8.09
N ALA A 7 33.05 -6.86 7.66
CA ALA A 7 33.63 -6.28 6.46
C ALA A 7 35.15 -6.13 6.56
N ASP A 8 35.66 -5.68 7.70
CA ASP A 8 37.10 -5.51 7.92
C ASP A 8 37.83 -6.86 7.93
N ALA A 9 37.25 -7.87 8.59
CA ALA A 9 37.80 -9.24 8.56
C ALA A 9 37.80 -9.85 7.16
N ALA A 10 36.71 -9.68 6.40
CA ALA A 10 36.62 -10.13 5.01
C ALA A 10 37.64 -9.42 4.11
N ALA A 11 37.77 -8.10 4.26
CA ALA A 11 38.69 -7.28 3.48
C ALA A 11 40.16 -7.64 3.77
N GLN A 12 40.50 -7.87 5.04
CA GLN A 12 41.85 -8.27 5.42
C GLN A 12 42.20 -9.65 4.83
N ALA A 13 41.28 -10.61 4.90
CA ALA A 13 41.48 -11.93 4.31
C ALA A 13 41.63 -11.89 2.79
N ALA A 14 40.84 -11.06 2.13
CA ALA A 14 40.94 -10.84 0.68
C ALA A 14 42.32 -10.28 0.31
N ARG A 15 42.82 -9.28 1.05
CA ARG A 15 44.16 -8.71 0.82
C ARG A 15 45.26 -9.73 1.05
N ASP A 16 45.19 -10.49 2.14
CA ASP A 16 46.20 -11.50 2.49
C ASP A 16 46.20 -12.70 1.53
N ALA A 17 45.04 -13.04 0.97
CA ALA A 17 44.89 -14.04 -0.08
C ALA A 17 45.42 -13.51 -1.42
N ALA A 18 45.10 -12.28 -1.80
CA ALA A 18 45.55 -11.68 -3.07
C ALA A 18 47.08 -11.64 -3.22
N LEU A 19 47.84 -11.62 -2.11
CA LEU A 19 49.30 -11.67 -2.13
C LEU A 19 49.88 -13.05 -2.50
N ARG A 20 49.09 -14.12 -2.37
CA ARG A 20 49.54 -15.51 -2.51
C ARG A 20 48.66 -16.37 -3.43
N ALA A 21 47.50 -15.86 -3.81
CA ALA A 21 46.50 -16.56 -4.61
C ALA A 21 46.87 -16.59 -6.09
N HIS A 22 46.42 -17.64 -6.78
CA HIS A 22 46.60 -17.81 -8.22
C HIS A 22 45.31 -17.58 -9.01
N SER A 23 44.20 -17.29 -8.33
CA SER A 23 42.89 -17.10 -8.94
C SER A 23 41.98 -16.16 -8.14
N LEU A 24 41.00 -15.56 -8.83
CA LEU A 24 39.94 -14.76 -8.18
C LEU A 24 39.09 -15.61 -7.21
N ALA A 25 38.87 -16.88 -7.56
CA ALA A 25 38.14 -17.84 -6.74
C ALA A 25 38.77 -17.99 -5.35
N GLU A 26 40.10 -18.12 -5.25
CA GLU A 26 40.82 -18.22 -3.98
C GLU A 26 40.66 -16.96 -3.10
N VAL A 27 40.66 -15.77 -3.72
CA VAL A 27 40.52 -14.50 -2.99
C VAL A 27 39.10 -14.34 -2.43
N VAL A 28 38.09 -14.64 -3.24
CA VAL A 28 36.68 -14.52 -2.86
C VAL A 28 36.32 -15.57 -1.79
N SER A 29 36.78 -16.82 -1.94
CA SER A 29 36.56 -17.87 -0.95
C SER A 29 37.23 -17.56 0.40
N ALA A 30 38.42 -16.97 0.39
CA ALA A 30 39.10 -16.52 1.61
C ALA A 30 38.33 -15.39 2.31
N ALA A 31 37.80 -14.44 1.54
CA ALA A 31 36.99 -13.33 2.06
C ALA A 31 35.69 -13.85 2.69
N LEU A 32 34.97 -14.76 2.01
CA LEU A 32 33.74 -15.37 2.50
C LEU A 32 33.99 -16.16 3.79
N THR A 33 35.03 -17.00 3.82
CA THR A 33 35.38 -17.80 4.99
C THR A 33 35.59 -16.92 6.22
N LYS A 34 36.37 -15.84 6.08
CA LYS A 34 36.60 -14.91 7.19
C LYS A 34 35.39 -14.06 7.56
N ALA A 35 34.52 -13.73 6.60
CA ALA A 35 33.25 -13.08 6.89
C ALA A 35 32.34 -13.96 7.74
N VAL A 36 32.24 -15.26 7.43
CA VAL A 36 31.42 -16.23 8.19
C VAL A 36 31.96 -16.41 9.61
N GLU A 37 33.28 -16.55 9.78
CA GLU A 37 33.90 -16.66 11.10
C GLU A 37 33.68 -15.38 11.93
N ALA A 38 33.92 -14.21 11.33
CA ALA A 38 33.72 -12.92 12.00
C ALA A 38 32.25 -12.70 12.37
N LEU A 39 31.32 -13.15 11.54
CA LEU A 39 29.89 -13.09 11.82
C LEU A 39 29.52 -13.93 13.05
N ALA A 40 30.05 -15.15 13.18
CA ALA A 40 29.80 -15.99 14.36
C ALA A 40 30.28 -15.29 15.65
N LEU A 41 31.45 -14.65 15.59
CA LEU A 41 32.03 -13.91 16.71
C LEU A 41 31.27 -12.61 17.06
N THR A 42 30.33 -12.13 16.23
CA THR A 42 29.51 -10.96 16.59
C THR A 42 28.67 -11.20 17.84
N THR A 43 28.25 -12.45 18.06
CA THR A 43 27.51 -12.87 19.27
C THR A 43 28.33 -12.65 20.55
N GLU A 44 29.66 -12.72 20.49
CA GLU A 44 30.55 -12.57 21.65
C GLU A 44 31.05 -11.12 21.84
N GLN A 45 30.89 -10.27 20.82
CA GLN A 45 31.47 -8.93 20.79
C GLN A 45 30.49 -7.83 21.18
N LEU A 46 29.18 -8.11 21.20
CA LEU A 46 28.14 -7.17 21.60
C LEU A 46 27.24 -7.82 22.66
N PRO A 47 27.14 -7.25 23.88
CA PRO A 47 26.31 -7.79 24.94
C PRO A 47 24.84 -8.01 24.55
N VAL A 48 24.31 -7.17 23.66
CA VAL A 48 22.94 -7.29 23.14
C VAL A 48 22.75 -8.49 22.21
N LEU A 49 23.75 -8.81 21.38
CA LEU A 49 23.74 -9.97 20.49
C LEU A 49 23.96 -11.26 21.29
N ALA A 50 24.86 -11.21 22.29
CA ALA A 50 25.09 -12.30 23.23
C ALA A 50 23.82 -12.68 23.99
N ALA A 51 23.10 -11.68 24.51
CA ALA A 51 21.86 -11.88 25.28
C ALA A 51 20.73 -12.45 24.42
N ALA A 52 20.66 -12.08 23.14
CA ALA A 52 19.65 -12.56 22.20
C ALA A 52 20.03 -13.87 21.50
N GLY A 53 21.29 -14.32 21.60
CA GLY A 53 21.77 -15.51 20.91
C GLY A 53 21.75 -15.40 19.37
N VAL A 54 21.78 -14.16 18.85
CA VAL A 54 21.70 -13.87 17.40
C VAL A 54 22.94 -13.14 16.91
N VAL A 55 23.30 -13.35 15.64
CA VAL A 55 24.40 -12.65 14.97
C VAL A 55 23.96 -11.29 14.45
N ASP A 56 24.91 -10.41 14.13
CA ASP A 56 24.63 -9.11 13.51
C ASP A 56 23.92 -9.27 12.15
N ALA A 57 22.73 -8.68 12.02
CA ALA A 57 21.92 -8.81 10.80
C ALA A 57 22.58 -8.15 9.58
N GLY A 58 23.29 -7.03 9.76
CA GLY A 58 24.04 -6.36 8.70
C GLY A 58 25.22 -7.22 8.22
N GLY A 59 25.98 -7.78 9.14
CA GLY A 59 27.06 -8.73 8.87
C GLY A 59 26.55 -9.99 8.17
N ARG A 60 25.36 -10.48 8.54
CA ARG A 60 24.71 -11.60 7.85
C ARG A 60 24.35 -11.24 6.41
N GLY A 61 23.80 -10.05 6.17
CA GLY A 61 23.53 -9.56 4.81
C GLY A 61 24.81 -9.49 3.96
N LEU A 62 25.91 -9.02 4.54
CA LEU A 62 27.21 -8.99 3.85
C LEU A 62 27.72 -10.39 3.49
N VAL A 63 27.58 -11.36 4.40
CA VAL A 63 27.95 -12.77 4.13
C VAL A 63 27.14 -13.35 2.97
N VAL A 64 25.84 -13.06 2.88
CA VAL A 64 24.99 -13.52 1.76
C VAL A 64 25.48 -12.94 0.43
N ILE A 65 25.87 -11.67 0.40
CA ILE A 65 26.42 -11.04 -0.81
C ILE A 65 27.75 -11.66 -1.21
N LEU A 66 28.65 -11.91 -0.25
CA LEU A 66 29.94 -12.55 -0.51
C LEU A 66 29.80 -14.02 -0.96
N ASP A 67 28.80 -14.72 -0.43
CA ASP A 67 28.47 -16.09 -0.82
C ASP A 67 27.96 -16.17 -2.26
N ALA A 68 27.06 -15.27 -2.64
CA ALA A 68 26.60 -15.15 -4.02
C ALA A 68 27.77 -14.83 -4.99
N LEU A 69 28.68 -13.94 -4.59
CA LEU A 69 29.88 -13.64 -5.37
C LEU A 69 30.81 -14.85 -5.50
N ALA A 70 31.01 -15.60 -4.40
CA ALA A 70 31.82 -16.82 -4.41
C ALA A 70 31.21 -17.86 -5.34
N GLY A 71 29.89 -18.06 -5.29
CA GLY A 71 29.19 -19.01 -6.15
C GLY A 71 29.30 -18.68 -7.63
N GLU A 72 29.17 -17.40 -7.99
CA GLU A 72 29.34 -16.97 -9.38
C GLU A 72 30.78 -17.16 -9.88
N VAL A 73 31.78 -16.86 -9.04
CA VAL A 73 33.20 -16.92 -9.43
C VAL A 73 33.73 -18.36 -9.48
N THR A 74 33.26 -19.23 -8.58
CA THR A 74 33.77 -20.60 -8.45
C THR A 74 32.92 -21.62 -9.23
N GLY A 75 31.68 -21.28 -9.54
CA GLY A 75 30.70 -22.22 -10.11
C GLY A 75 30.13 -23.21 -9.08
N GLU A 76 30.47 -23.07 -7.80
CA GLU A 76 30.02 -23.93 -6.69
C GLU A 76 29.04 -23.16 -5.80
N GLN A 77 27.83 -23.69 -5.57
CA GLN A 77 26.92 -23.11 -4.59
C GLN A 77 27.23 -23.65 -3.20
N THR A 78 27.53 -22.75 -2.25
CA THR A 78 27.67 -23.11 -0.85
C THR A 78 26.30 -22.96 -0.18
N GLU A 79 25.81 -24.02 0.47
CA GLU A 79 24.60 -23.91 1.29
C GLU A 79 24.93 -23.18 2.60
N LEU A 80 24.64 -21.88 2.66
CA LEU A 80 24.67 -21.15 3.93
C LEU A 80 23.64 -21.79 4.90
N PRO A 81 24.00 -22.02 6.18
CA PRO A 81 23.08 -22.59 7.16
C PRO A 81 21.79 -21.77 7.25
N ALA A 82 20.65 -22.45 7.11
CA ALA A 82 19.32 -21.85 7.22
C ALA A 82 19.15 -21.18 8.59
N VAL A 83 18.68 -19.94 8.59
CA VAL A 83 18.36 -19.22 9.82
C VAL A 83 17.07 -19.83 10.37
N SER A 84 17.16 -20.49 11.52
CA SER A 84 15.95 -20.77 12.30
C SER A 84 15.39 -19.45 12.81
N PRO A 85 14.10 -19.11 12.56
CA PRO A 85 13.51 -17.94 13.17
C PRO A 85 13.60 -18.10 14.69
N ALA A 86 14.25 -17.15 15.36
CA ALA A 86 14.27 -17.13 16.81
C ALA A 86 12.82 -17.01 17.31
N PRO A 87 12.42 -17.72 18.38
CA PRO A 87 11.16 -17.42 19.05
C PRO A 87 11.21 -15.94 19.46
N ALA A 88 10.13 -15.21 19.17
CA ALA A 88 10.02 -13.79 19.47
C ALA A 88 10.18 -13.57 20.99
N LEU A 89 11.40 -13.32 21.44
CA LEU A 89 11.68 -12.75 22.74
C LEU A 89 11.25 -11.29 22.67
N ALA A 90 10.11 -11.02 23.30
CA ALA A 90 9.68 -9.68 23.61
C ALA A 90 10.82 -8.96 24.38
N GLY A 91 11.37 -7.92 23.77
CA GLY A 91 12.25 -6.96 24.43
C GLY A 91 13.75 -7.30 24.42
N ALA A 92 14.43 -7.00 23.31
CA ALA A 92 15.72 -6.29 23.27
C ALA A 92 16.23 -6.19 21.82
N GLY A 93 16.42 -4.97 21.31
CA GLY A 93 17.43 -4.73 20.26
C GLY A 93 16.96 -4.45 18.82
N ALA A 94 15.80 -3.83 18.59
CA ALA A 94 15.88 -2.64 17.77
C ALA A 94 16.46 -1.56 18.69
N ALA A 95 17.43 -0.77 18.25
CA ALA A 95 17.49 0.57 18.79
C ALA A 95 16.11 1.13 18.48
N ILE A 96 15.27 1.17 19.50
CA ILE A 96 14.11 2.04 19.51
C ILE A 96 14.77 3.39 19.25
N GLU A 97 14.65 3.91 18.02
CA GLU A 97 14.57 5.35 17.85
C GLU A 97 13.49 5.75 18.84
N GLN A 98 13.94 6.14 20.03
CA GLN A 98 13.11 6.84 20.98
C GLN A 98 12.50 7.95 20.13
N PRO A 99 11.18 8.14 20.14
CA PRO A 99 10.58 9.21 19.37
C PRO A 99 11.32 10.49 19.74
N SER A 100 12.09 11.01 18.79
CA SER A 100 12.85 12.24 18.99
C SER A 100 11.82 13.30 19.35
N GLU A 101 12.06 14.06 20.42
CA GLU A 101 11.23 15.24 20.73
C GLU A 101 11.31 16.28 19.59
N PHE A 102 12.24 16.11 18.66
CA PHE A 102 12.50 17.00 17.54
C PHE A 102 11.76 16.54 16.27
N GLY A 103 10.97 17.44 15.69
CA GLY A 103 10.02 17.13 14.63
C GLY A 103 10.61 16.99 13.21
N TYR A 104 11.89 17.29 13.00
CA TYR A 104 12.51 17.26 11.67
C TYR A 104 13.82 16.50 11.66
N GLU A 105 14.03 15.71 10.62
CA GLU A 105 15.33 15.15 10.27
C GLU A 105 15.97 16.02 9.18
N VAL A 106 17.21 16.43 9.41
CA VAL A 106 18.02 17.17 8.45
C VAL A 106 19.24 16.34 8.10
N GLN A 107 19.40 16.05 6.82
CA GLN A 107 20.56 15.37 6.27
C GLN A 107 21.19 16.19 5.15
N TYR A 108 22.52 16.23 5.08
CA TYR A 108 23.24 16.86 3.98
C TYR A 108 24.66 16.32 3.84
N LEU A 109 25.22 16.50 2.64
CA LEU A 109 26.65 16.38 2.42
C LEU A 109 27.31 17.75 2.63
N LEU A 110 28.53 17.75 3.16
CA LEU A 110 29.28 18.94 3.51
C LEU A 110 30.71 18.81 3.00
N ASP A 111 31.12 19.74 2.14
CA ASP A 111 32.52 19.91 1.80
C ASP A 111 33.18 20.87 2.80
N ALA A 112 34.07 20.34 3.64
CA ALA A 112 34.73 21.08 4.72
C ALA A 112 36.05 20.41 5.14
N GLU A 113 37.00 21.22 5.63
CA GLU A 113 38.21 20.72 6.31
C GLU A 113 37.86 20.15 7.70
N GLU A 114 38.71 19.26 8.22
CA GLU A 114 38.46 18.52 9.47
C GLU A 114 38.30 19.43 10.70
N GLY A 115 39.01 20.56 10.75
CA GLY A 115 38.96 21.51 11.88
C GLY A 115 37.58 22.17 12.09
N PRO A 116 36.97 22.79 11.06
CA PRO A 116 35.61 23.31 11.12
C PRO A 116 34.53 22.29 11.48
N VAL A 117 34.69 21.02 11.12
CA VAL A 117 33.71 19.95 11.36
C VAL A 117 33.59 19.60 12.85
N GLU A 118 34.67 19.69 13.61
CA GLU A 118 34.60 19.43 15.06
C GLU A 118 33.78 20.51 15.80
N ARG A 119 33.86 21.77 15.33
CA ARG A 119 32.99 22.86 15.83
C ARG A 119 31.54 22.69 15.38
N LEU A 120 31.33 22.14 14.18
CA LEU A 120 30.00 21.81 13.67
C LEU A 120 29.34 20.76 14.56
N ARG A 121 30.06 19.67 14.90
CA ARG A 121 29.56 18.63 15.80
C ARG A 121 29.04 19.20 17.11
N GLN A 122 29.87 20.01 17.80
CA GLN A 122 29.49 20.65 19.07
C GLN A 122 28.30 21.60 18.95
N THR A 123 28.09 22.20 17.77
CA THR A 123 26.96 23.10 17.54
C THR A 123 25.68 22.32 17.29
N LEU A 124 25.75 21.28 16.45
CA LEU A 124 24.63 20.41 16.13
C LEU A 124 24.18 19.58 17.33
N ASP A 125 25.12 19.10 18.16
CA ASP A 125 24.84 18.35 19.39
C ASP A 125 24.02 19.15 20.42
N ARG A 126 24.03 20.48 20.32
CA ARG A 126 23.18 21.37 21.14
C ARG A 126 21.82 21.69 20.51
N LEU A 127 21.66 21.45 19.21
CA LEU A 127 20.46 21.81 18.44
C LEU A 127 19.46 20.65 18.33
N GLY A 128 19.90 19.43 18.60
CA GLY A 128 19.09 18.23 18.35
C GLY A 128 19.72 16.96 18.92
N ASP A 129 19.09 15.83 18.61
CA ASP A 129 19.56 14.51 18.99
C ASP A 129 19.92 13.66 17.75
N SER A 130 20.42 12.44 18.01
CA SER A 130 20.81 11.48 16.97
C SER A 130 21.79 12.02 15.92
N LEU A 131 22.72 12.88 16.36
CA LEU A 131 23.74 13.46 15.48
C LEU A 131 24.70 12.38 14.96
N VAL A 132 24.74 12.23 13.64
CA VAL A 132 25.68 11.40 12.90
C VAL A 132 26.48 12.28 11.94
N VAL A 133 27.79 12.39 12.16
CA VAL A 133 28.71 13.09 11.25
C VAL A 133 29.82 12.14 10.84
N VAL A 134 29.70 11.57 9.64
CA VAL A 134 30.58 10.51 9.11
C VAL A 134 31.13 10.95 7.76
N GLY A 135 32.45 10.91 7.57
CA GLY A 135 33.10 11.47 6.39
C GLY A 135 34.59 11.18 6.27
N GLY A 136 35.19 11.63 5.17
CA GLY A 136 36.62 11.57 4.86
C GLY A 136 37.28 12.97 4.81
N PRO A 137 38.51 13.11 4.29
CA PRO A 137 39.33 14.32 4.46
C PRO A 137 38.76 15.62 3.88
N GLN A 138 37.76 15.56 2.98
CA GLN A 138 37.14 16.75 2.37
C GLN A 138 35.61 16.73 2.32
N THR A 139 34.96 15.59 2.54
CA THR A 139 33.50 15.45 2.39
C THR A 139 32.92 14.66 3.55
N TRP A 140 31.85 15.20 4.13
CA TRP A 140 31.19 14.69 5.33
C TRP A 140 29.70 14.53 5.10
N ARG A 141 29.12 13.45 5.61
CA ARG A 141 27.67 13.26 5.70
C ARG A 141 27.23 13.63 7.10
N VAL A 142 26.28 14.55 7.17
CA VAL A 142 25.66 15.01 8.41
C VAL A 142 24.21 14.54 8.41
N HIS A 143 23.78 13.98 9.53
CA HIS A 143 22.39 13.62 9.81
C HIS A 143 22.11 14.01 11.26
N ILE A 144 21.06 14.78 11.48
CA ILE A 144 20.62 15.19 12.81
C ILE A 144 19.10 15.33 12.85
N HIS A 145 18.50 15.04 14.00
CA HIS A 145 17.10 15.34 14.29
C HIS A 145 17.01 16.66 15.08
N VAL A 146 16.31 17.67 14.56
CA VAL A 146 16.24 19.04 15.10
C VAL A 146 14.83 19.61 15.06
N ALA A 147 14.52 20.54 15.98
CA ALA A 147 13.29 21.32 15.91
C ALA A 147 13.40 22.46 14.90
N ASP A 148 14.60 23.02 14.73
CA ASP A 148 14.89 24.14 13.84
C ASP A 148 15.80 23.68 12.69
N VAL A 149 15.17 23.44 11.54
CA VAL A 149 15.84 23.06 10.29
C VAL A 149 16.81 24.16 9.83
N GLY A 150 16.45 25.44 10.01
CA GLY A 150 17.27 26.57 9.59
C GLY A 150 18.59 26.61 10.35
N ALA A 151 18.53 26.45 11.67
CA ALA A 151 19.72 26.44 12.52
C ALA A 151 20.70 25.32 12.15
N ALA A 152 20.21 24.13 11.79
CA ALA A 152 21.05 22.99 11.40
C ALA A 152 21.78 23.22 10.06
N ILE A 153 21.10 23.84 9.09
CA ILE A 153 21.68 24.17 7.78
C ILE A 153 22.66 25.34 7.91
N GLU A 154 22.30 26.38 8.67
CA GLU A 154 23.19 27.52 8.93
C GLU A 154 24.50 27.11 9.62
N ALA A 155 24.43 26.17 10.56
CA ALA A 155 25.62 25.60 11.18
C ALA A 155 26.52 24.93 10.13
N GLY A 156 25.94 24.15 9.19
CA GLY A 156 26.65 23.55 8.06
C GLY A 156 27.31 24.59 7.14
N VAL A 157 26.61 25.69 6.83
CA VAL A 157 27.14 26.80 6.00
C VAL A 157 28.32 27.52 6.67
N ARG A 158 28.33 27.62 8.01
CA ARG A 158 29.47 28.22 8.75
C ARG A 158 30.69 27.30 8.77
N ALA A 159 30.48 25.99 8.67
CA ALA A 159 31.55 24.99 8.71
C ALA A 159 32.16 24.72 7.32
N GLY A 160 31.37 24.87 6.25
CA GLY A 160 31.81 24.63 4.88
C GLY A 160 30.67 24.83 3.87
N ARG A 161 30.66 24.03 2.80
CA ARG A 161 29.64 24.13 1.74
C ARG A 161 28.70 22.93 1.79
N PRO A 162 27.48 23.07 2.36
CA PRO A 162 26.49 21.99 2.34
C PRO A 162 25.83 21.86 0.96
N TYR A 163 25.53 20.62 0.56
CA TYR A 163 24.84 20.27 -0.68
C TYR A 163 24.05 18.96 -0.50
N GLN A 164 23.12 18.67 -1.41
CA GLN A 164 22.17 17.55 -1.28
C GLN A 164 21.45 17.57 0.07
N ILE A 165 20.87 18.72 0.41
CA ILE A 165 20.14 18.89 1.67
C ILE A 165 18.77 18.22 1.55
N GLY A 166 18.53 17.24 2.42
CA GLY A 166 17.23 16.61 2.63
C GLY A 166 16.66 17.00 3.98
N VAL A 167 15.38 17.34 4.00
CA VAL A 167 14.63 17.67 5.23
C VAL A 167 13.39 16.79 5.24
N THR A 168 13.21 16.03 6.32
CA THR A 168 12.08 15.11 6.49
C THR A 168 11.32 15.49 7.76
N ASP A 169 9.99 15.56 7.67
CA ASP A 169 9.11 15.82 8.80
C ASP A 169 8.79 14.50 9.52
N LEU A 170 9.38 14.30 10.70
CA LEU A 170 9.24 13.08 11.49
C LEU A 170 7.85 12.95 12.12
N SER A 171 7.12 14.07 12.31
CA SER A 171 5.75 14.04 12.84
C SER A 171 4.77 13.34 11.89
N LYS A 172 5.01 13.48 10.58
CA LYS A 172 4.26 12.75 9.53
C LYS A 172 4.61 11.26 9.47
N GLN A 173 5.81 10.90 9.93
CA GLN A 173 6.30 9.53 9.95
C GLN A 173 5.75 8.74 11.17
N VAL A 174 5.57 9.41 12.31
CA VAL A 174 4.90 8.85 13.50
C VAL A 174 3.39 8.70 13.29
N ALA A 175 2.76 9.60 12.53
CA ALA A 175 1.34 9.48 12.16
C ALA A 175 1.04 8.25 11.27
N GLY A 176 2.04 7.71 10.57
CA GLY A 176 1.92 6.53 9.70
C GLY A 176 2.12 5.18 10.40
N ARG A 177 2.63 5.16 11.65
CA ARG A 177 2.70 3.95 12.48
C ARG A 177 1.50 3.89 13.42
N GLN A 178 0.30 3.79 12.86
CA GLN A 178 -0.81 3.23 13.61
C GLN A 178 -0.40 1.81 14.03
N CYS A 179 -0.61 1.45 15.29
CA CYS A 179 -0.36 0.11 15.78
C CYS A 179 -1.32 -0.85 15.06
N LEU A 180 -0.90 -1.37 13.91
CA LEU A 180 -1.68 -2.29 13.10
C LEU A 180 -1.99 -3.51 13.96
N ASP A 181 -3.27 -3.84 14.12
CA ASP A 181 -3.68 -5.12 14.68
C ASP A 181 -3.57 -6.17 13.55
N PRO A 182 -2.65 -7.15 13.63
CA PRO A 182 -2.41 -8.13 12.57
C PRO A 182 -3.62 -9.03 12.25
N ASP A 183 -4.57 -9.13 13.19
CA ASP A 183 -5.77 -9.94 13.06
C ASP A 183 -7.02 -9.11 12.74
N ALA A 184 -6.98 -7.80 12.97
CA ALA A 184 -8.04 -6.89 12.54
C ALA A 184 -8.21 -6.89 11.02
N ARG A 185 -9.46 -6.70 10.59
CA ARG A 185 -9.87 -6.68 9.19
C ARG A 185 -10.51 -5.36 8.83
N GLY A 186 -9.94 -4.69 7.84
CA GLY A 186 -10.49 -3.49 7.24
C GLY A 186 -11.10 -3.76 5.87
N VAL A 187 -11.97 -2.86 5.43
CA VAL A 187 -12.41 -2.78 4.04
C VAL A 187 -12.21 -1.35 3.57
N VAL A 188 -11.70 -1.20 2.35
CA VAL A 188 -11.62 0.07 1.63
C VAL A 188 -12.52 -0.05 0.42
N VAL A 189 -13.39 0.94 0.23
CA VAL A 189 -14.30 0.99 -0.93
C VAL A 189 -14.08 2.29 -1.67
N VAL A 190 -13.98 2.20 -2.99
CA VAL A 190 -13.98 3.38 -3.85
C VAL A 190 -15.43 3.70 -4.16
N SER A 191 -15.85 4.90 -3.79
CA SER A 191 -17.23 5.36 -3.91
C SER A 191 -17.25 6.81 -4.38
N ALA A 192 -18.30 7.14 -5.10
CA ALA A 192 -18.56 8.48 -5.56
C ALA A 192 -19.99 8.82 -5.17
N GLY A 193 -20.18 9.56 -4.08
CA GLY A 193 -21.50 10.02 -3.62
C GLY A 193 -21.70 9.85 -2.12
N ASP A 194 -22.24 10.88 -1.47
CA ASP A 194 -22.41 10.92 -0.01
C ASP A 194 -23.27 9.76 0.51
N GLY A 195 -24.31 9.36 -0.24
CA GLY A 195 -25.18 8.25 0.13
C GLY A 195 -24.47 6.89 0.08
N LEU A 196 -23.58 6.69 -0.90
CA LEU A 196 -22.71 5.52 -0.95
C LEU A 196 -21.71 5.52 0.20
N ASP A 197 -21.16 6.68 0.55
CA ASP A 197 -20.26 6.82 1.68
C ASP A 197 -20.94 6.45 3.00
N ASP A 198 -22.19 6.88 3.19
CA ASP A 198 -23.02 6.49 4.34
C ASP A 198 -23.30 4.98 4.37
N ILE A 199 -23.67 4.38 3.22
CA ILE A 199 -23.96 2.94 3.10
C ILE A 199 -22.71 2.11 3.44
N PHE A 200 -21.57 2.43 2.85
CA PHE A 200 -20.33 1.68 3.09
C PHE A 200 -19.76 1.97 4.48
N GLY A 201 -19.90 3.19 4.98
CA GLY A 201 -19.51 3.57 6.34
C GLY A 201 -20.30 2.81 7.41
N ALA A 202 -21.59 2.54 7.19
CA ALA A 202 -22.41 1.71 8.08
C ALA A 202 -21.88 0.27 8.20
N GLU A 203 -21.25 -0.24 7.14
CA GLU A 203 -20.55 -1.54 7.09
C GLU A 203 -19.09 -1.46 7.56
N GLN A 204 -18.72 -0.36 8.21
CA GLN A 204 -17.38 -0.09 8.74
C GLN A 204 -16.29 -0.09 7.66
N ALA A 205 -16.64 0.23 6.41
CA ALA A 205 -15.68 0.41 5.34
C ALA A 205 -15.15 1.85 5.32
N VAL A 206 -13.86 1.99 5.02
CA VAL A 206 -13.24 3.28 4.74
C VAL A 206 -13.48 3.63 3.28
N THR A 207 -14.11 4.77 3.02
CA THR A 207 -14.37 5.21 1.66
C THR A 207 -13.27 6.11 1.10
N VAL A 208 -13.14 6.05 -0.22
CA VAL A 208 -12.25 6.89 -1.03
C VAL A 208 -13.03 7.38 -2.22
N GLY A 209 -12.88 8.67 -2.55
CA GLY A 209 -13.58 9.29 -3.66
C GLY A 209 -13.28 8.66 -5.03
N ALA A 210 -14.01 9.11 -6.05
CA ALA A 210 -13.86 8.66 -7.43
C ALA A 210 -12.43 8.87 -7.97
N ASN A 211 -11.96 7.93 -8.79
CA ASN A 211 -10.66 7.98 -9.48
C ASN A 211 -9.46 8.29 -8.56
N PRO A 212 -9.27 7.53 -7.47
CA PRO A 212 -8.18 7.80 -6.54
C PRO A 212 -6.83 7.50 -7.17
N SER A 213 -5.81 8.21 -6.70
CA SER A 213 -4.41 7.86 -6.92
C SER A 213 -3.98 6.68 -6.03
N THR A 214 -2.84 6.05 -6.36
CA THR A 214 -2.25 4.99 -5.54
C THR A 214 -2.00 5.47 -4.11
N ALA A 215 -1.52 6.71 -3.94
CA ALA A 215 -1.24 7.29 -2.64
C ALA A 215 -2.50 7.47 -1.79
N GLU A 216 -3.60 7.92 -2.40
CA GLU A 216 -4.89 8.08 -1.71
C GLU A 216 -5.49 6.72 -1.29
N LEU A 217 -5.40 5.70 -2.14
CA LEU A 217 -5.80 4.34 -1.77
C LEU A 217 -4.92 3.77 -0.66
N LEU A 218 -3.60 3.98 -0.71
CA LEU A 218 -2.69 3.54 0.34
C LEU A 218 -2.97 4.24 1.67
N GLU A 219 -3.24 5.55 1.64
CA GLU A 219 -3.67 6.29 2.83
C GLU A 219 -5.00 5.75 3.38
N ALA A 220 -5.95 5.41 2.52
CA ALA A 220 -7.20 4.77 2.94
C ALA A 220 -6.99 3.39 3.57
N ILE A 221 -6.10 2.57 3.01
CA ILE A 221 -5.69 1.29 3.59
C ILE A 221 -5.11 1.52 4.99
N ARG A 222 -4.23 2.52 5.15
CA ARG A 222 -3.65 2.87 6.46
C ARG A 222 -4.71 3.33 7.46
N ARG A 223 -5.70 4.14 7.05
CA ARG A 223 -6.80 4.61 7.91
C ARG A 223 -7.65 3.47 8.49
N THR A 224 -7.63 2.27 7.90
CA THR A 224 -8.32 1.10 8.47
C THR A 224 -7.70 0.61 9.78
N ALA A 225 -6.44 0.94 10.07
CA ALA A 225 -5.65 0.41 11.18
C ALA A 225 -5.59 -1.14 11.25
N ALA A 226 -5.90 -1.83 10.15
CA ALA A 226 -6.03 -3.28 10.11
C ALA A 226 -4.84 -3.94 9.39
N GLY A 227 -4.36 -5.07 9.93
CA GLY A 227 -3.32 -5.88 9.31
C GLY A 227 -3.79 -6.66 8.08
N ARG A 228 -5.11 -6.79 7.87
CA ARG A 228 -5.72 -7.44 6.70
C ARG A 228 -6.79 -6.54 6.11
N VAL A 229 -6.70 -6.22 4.82
CA VAL A 229 -7.62 -5.26 4.19
C VAL A 229 -8.16 -5.82 2.87
N VAL A 230 -9.46 -5.68 2.67
CA VAL A 230 -10.10 -5.90 1.35
C VAL A 230 -10.30 -4.55 0.66
N VAL A 231 -9.97 -4.46 -0.62
CA VAL A 231 -10.22 -3.26 -1.44
C VAL A 231 -11.27 -3.58 -2.51
N LEU A 232 -12.32 -2.76 -2.57
CA LEU A 232 -13.41 -2.84 -3.56
C LEU A 232 -13.32 -1.62 -4.51
N PRO A 233 -12.78 -1.77 -5.72
CA PRO A 233 -12.47 -0.65 -6.61
C PRO A 233 -13.68 -0.05 -7.33
N ASN A 234 -14.76 -0.81 -7.49
CA ASN A 234 -16.05 -0.38 -8.08
C ASN A 234 -16.00 0.23 -9.49
N ASP A 235 -14.84 0.18 -10.14
CA ASP A 235 -14.64 0.65 -11.50
C ASP A 235 -13.38 -0.02 -12.09
N SER A 236 -13.38 -0.24 -13.41
CA SER A 236 -12.28 -0.92 -14.09
C SER A 236 -10.98 -0.13 -14.07
N ASP A 237 -11.02 1.20 -14.17
CA ASP A 237 -9.81 2.03 -14.17
C ASP A 237 -9.18 2.03 -12.77
N THR A 238 -10.01 1.99 -11.74
CA THR A 238 -9.56 1.96 -10.35
C THR A 238 -8.96 0.62 -9.92
N GLN A 239 -9.31 -0.48 -10.60
CA GLN A 239 -8.80 -1.82 -10.27
C GLN A 239 -7.27 -1.93 -10.43
N ALA A 240 -6.69 -1.27 -11.44
CA ALA A 240 -5.25 -1.21 -11.63
C ALA A 240 -4.57 -0.45 -10.48
N VAL A 241 -5.11 0.70 -10.09
CA VAL A 241 -4.61 1.52 -8.98
C VAL A 241 -4.67 0.74 -7.66
N ALA A 242 -5.79 0.07 -7.40
CA ALA A 242 -5.97 -0.77 -6.21
C ALA A 242 -4.94 -1.90 -6.12
N THR A 243 -4.59 -2.50 -7.26
CA THR A 243 -3.56 -3.57 -7.31
C THR A 243 -2.19 -3.04 -6.96
N VAL A 244 -1.82 -1.84 -7.45
CA VAL A 244 -0.54 -1.20 -7.10
C VAL A 244 -0.51 -0.83 -5.62
N ALA A 245 -1.57 -0.18 -5.11
CA ALA A 245 -1.66 0.21 -3.70
C ALA A 245 -1.60 -1.02 -2.77
N ALA A 246 -2.21 -2.15 -3.15
CA ALA A 246 -2.10 -3.40 -2.42
C ALA A 246 -0.66 -3.94 -2.35
N GLY A 247 0.12 -3.78 -3.42
CA GLY A 247 1.54 -4.14 -3.45
C GLY A 247 2.39 -3.25 -2.54
N GLU A 248 2.13 -1.93 -2.54
CA GLU A 248 2.83 -1.00 -1.64
C GLU A 248 2.51 -1.27 -0.17
N ALA A 249 1.24 -1.50 0.16
CA ALA A 249 0.79 -1.83 1.51
C ALA A 249 1.41 -3.15 2.04
N TYR A 250 1.72 -4.10 1.16
CA TYR A 250 2.41 -5.33 1.54
C TYR A 250 3.82 -5.06 2.10
N HIS A 251 4.53 -4.08 1.55
CA HIS A 251 5.84 -3.66 2.08
C HIS A 251 5.73 -2.99 3.46
N GLU A 252 4.53 -2.53 3.84
CA GLU A 252 4.21 -1.97 5.16
C GLU A 252 3.67 -3.03 6.14
N GLY A 253 3.64 -4.31 5.74
CA GLY A 253 3.16 -5.41 6.56
C GLY A 253 1.64 -5.59 6.58
N VAL A 254 0.91 -4.87 5.72
CA VAL A 254 -0.55 -5.02 5.57
C VAL A 254 -0.86 -6.04 4.48
N LYS A 255 -1.64 -7.06 4.81
CA LYS A 255 -2.11 -8.04 3.84
C LYS A 255 -3.34 -7.53 3.11
N VAL A 256 -3.16 -7.05 1.90
CA VAL A 256 -4.26 -6.52 1.07
C VAL A 256 -4.75 -7.54 0.05
N ARG A 257 -6.06 -7.59 -0.17
CA ARG A 257 -6.73 -8.35 -1.24
C ARG A 257 -7.67 -7.43 -2.01
N VAL A 258 -7.58 -7.44 -3.32
CA VAL A 258 -8.50 -6.68 -4.19
C VAL A 258 -9.58 -7.63 -4.67
N VAL A 259 -10.85 -7.33 -4.37
CA VAL A 259 -11.99 -8.03 -4.97
C VAL A 259 -12.40 -7.22 -6.20
N PRO A 260 -12.47 -7.81 -7.41
CA PRO A 260 -12.59 -7.07 -8.66
C PRO A 260 -14.02 -6.58 -8.93
N THR A 261 -14.57 -5.74 -8.06
CA THR A 261 -15.87 -5.09 -8.26
C THR A 261 -15.77 -4.00 -9.34
N ARG A 262 -16.78 -3.92 -10.21
CA ARG A 262 -16.87 -2.93 -11.30
C ARG A 262 -18.05 -1.97 -11.13
N SER A 263 -18.80 -2.10 -10.03
CA SER A 263 -19.92 -1.23 -9.71
C SER A 263 -20.20 -1.24 -8.20
N PRO A 264 -20.70 -0.13 -7.62
CA PRO A 264 -21.06 -0.07 -6.19
C PRO A 264 -22.05 -1.16 -5.74
N VAL A 265 -22.99 -1.58 -6.59
CA VAL A 265 -23.93 -2.66 -6.25
C VAL A 265 -23.23 -4.01 -6.09
N GLN A 266 -22.13 -4.26 -6.78
CA GLN A 266 -21.31 -5.45 -6.58
C GLN A 266 -20.51 -5.37 -5.27
N ALA A 267 -20.08 -4.18 -4.85
CA ALA A 267 -19.48 -4.00 -3.53
C ALA A 267 -20.50 -4.22 -2.40
N ILE A 268 -21.75 -3.80 -2.58
CA ILE A 268 -22.84 -4.09 -1.64
C ILE A 268 -23.04 -5.61 -1.53
N ALA A 269 -23.15 -6.32 -2.66
CA ALA A 269 -23.26 -7.78 -2.68
C ALA A 269 -22.05 -8.48 -2.01
N ALA A 270 -20.83 -8.00 -2.27
CA ALA A 270 -19.62 -8.49 -1.61
C ALA A 270 -19.65 -8.29 -0.09
N LEU A 271 -20.03 -7.10 0.38
CA LEU A 271 -20.09 -6.78 1.81
C LEU A 271 -21.18 -7.57 2.54
N ALA A 272 -22.32 -7.85 1.89
CA ALA A 272 -23.41 -8.60 2.48
C ALA A 272 -23.04 -10.03 2.91
N VAL A 273 -22.02 -10.63 2.29
CA VAL A 273 -21.55 -11.99 2.60
C VAL A 273 -20.30 -12.03 3.49
N ARG A 274 -19.77 -10.86 3.86
CA ARG A 274 -18.57 -10.73 4.69
C ARG A 274 -18.82 -11.32 6.07
N ASP A 275 -17.87 -12.13 6.54
CA ASP A 275 -17.99 -12.84 7.81
C ASP A 275 -16.66 -12.81 8.58
N GLY A 276 -16.65 -12.04 9.69
CA GLY A 276 -15.48 -11.92 10.57
C GLY A 276 -15.01 -13.24 11.18
N GLY A 277 -15.87 -14.26 11.23
CA GLY A 277 -15.54 -15.60 11.73
C GLY A 277 -14.84 -16.51 10.71
N ARG A 278 -14.93 -16.22 9.40
CA ARG A 278 -14.27 -17.03 8.35
C ARG A 278 -12.79 -16.74 8.28
N ARG A 279 -11.97 -17.64 7.71
CA ARG A 279 -10.58 -17.29 7.37
C ARG A 279 -10.58 -16.18 6.33
N PHE A 280 -9.62 -15.27 6.41
CA PHE A 280 -9.56 -14.09 5.54
C PHE A 280 -9.60 -14.42 4.04
N GLU A 281 -8.89 -15.47 3.60
CA GLU A 281 -8.90 -15.87 2.17
C GLU A 281 -10.26 -16.46 1.75
N ASP A 282 -10.91 -17.24 2.62
CA ASP A 282 -12.23 -17.81 2.33
C ASP A 282 -13.30 -16.71 2.29
N ASP A 283 -13.17 -15.70 3.14
CA ASP A 283 -14.01 -14.50 3.16
C ASP A 283 -13.88 -13.72 1.84
N VAL A 284 -12.65 -13.47 1.38
CA VAL A 284 -12.37 -12.81 0.10
C VAL A 284 -12.93 -13.60 -1.09
N ILE A 285 -12.82 -14.93 -1.08
CA ILE A 285 -13.42 -15.78 -2.13
C ILE A 285 -14.94 -15.63 -2.13
N ALA A 286 -15.59 -15.71 -0.95
CA ALA A 286 -17.03 -15.54 -0.84
C ALA A 286 -17.49 -14.15 -1.33
N MET A 287 -16.76 -13.09 -0.95
CA MET A 287 -17.02 -11.73 -1.42
C MET A 287 -16.89 -11.61 -2.94
N ALA A 288 -15.85 -12.21 -3.54
CA ALA A 288 -15.66 -12.20 -4.98
C ALA A 288 -16.72 -13.01 -5.74
N GLU A 289 -17.16 -14.14 -5.19
CA GLU A 289 -18.26 -14.93 -5.76
C GLU A 289 -19.59 -14.17 -5.72
N ALA A 290 -19.89 -13.47 -4.61
CA ALA A 290 -21.10 -12.66 -4.51
C ALA A 290 -21.07 -11.49 -5.50
N ALA A 291 -19.96 -10.74 -5.55
CA ALA A 291 -19.76 -9.68 -6.54
C ALA A 291 -19.92 -10.17 -7.98
N GLY A 292 -19.36 -11.35 -8.30
CA GLY A 292 -19.40 -11.92 -9.64
C GLY A 292 -20.78 -12.46 -10.05
N LYS A 293 -21.67 -12.79 -9.10
CA LYS A 293 -23.06 -13.18 -9.38
C LYS A 293 -23.98 -11.97 -9.57
N CYS A 294 -23.66 -10.84 -8.95
CA CYS A 294 -24.38 -9.59 -9.12
C CYS A 294 -24.11 -9.01 -10.52
N ARG A 295 -25.08 -9.17 -11.43
CA ARG A 295 -25.11 -8.45 -12.71
C ARG A 295 -25.44 -7.00 -12.44
N PHE A 296 -24.71 -6.09 -13.06
CA PHE A 296 -24.94 -4.66 -12.86
C PHE A 296 -25.21 -3.92 -14.15
N ALA A 297 -25.94 -2.82 -14.03
CA ALA A 297 -26.21 -1.91 -15.10
C ALA A 297 -26.34 -0.48 -14.60
N GLU A 298 -26.14 0.47 -15.49
CA GLU A 298 -26.09 1.89 -15.19
C GLU A 298 -26.90 2.66 -16.22
N VAL A 299 -27.62 3.69 -15.78
CA VAL A 299 -28.35 4.60 -16.67
C VAL A 299 -27.73 5.97 -16.56
N THR A 300 -27.43 6.59 -17.70
CA THR A 300 -26.87 7.94 -17.77
C THR A 300 -27.35 8.67 -19.02
N ARG A 301 -26.87 9.90 -19.24
CA ARG A 301 -27.11 10.68 -20.46
C ARG A 301 -25.85 10.72 -21.30
N ALA A 302 -25.98 10.46 -22.60
CA ALA A 302 -24.89 10.58 -23.54
C ALA A 302 -24.38 12.02 -23.59
N SER A 303 -23.06 12.21 -23.40
CA SER A 303 -22.41 13.53 -23.49
C SER A 303 -21.95 13.88 -24.90
N ARG A 304 -21.78 12.87 -25.76
CA ARG A 304 -21.30 12.99 -27.14
C ARG A 304 -22.00 11.99 -28.05
N GLU A 305 -21.91 12.23 -29.35
CA GLU A 305 -22.34 11.25 -30.35
C GLU A 305 -21.37 10.04 -30.37
N ALA A 306 -21.92 8.82 -30.45
CA ALA A 306 -21.15 7.59 -30.58
C ALA A 306 -21.96 6.46 -31.23
N LEU A 307 -21.29 5.61 -32.01
CA LEU A 307 -21.86 4.35 -32.48
C LEU A 307 -21.69 3.28 -31.39
N THR A 308 -22.79 2.65 -30.99
CA THR A 308 -22.85 1.62 -29.94
C THR A 308 -23.50 0.34 -30.47
N VAL A 309 -23.52 -0.73 -29.67
CA VAL A 309 -24.23 -1.97 -30.03
C VAL A 309 -25.75 -1.78 -30.13
N ALA A 310 -26.31 -0.80 -29.42
CA ALA A 310 -27.72 -0.41 -29.52
C ALA A 310 -28.02 0.55 -30.69
N GLY A 311 -26.98 1.05 -31.38
CA GLY A 311 -27.09 2.01 -32.48
C GLY A 311 -26.36 3.34 -32.20
N LEU A 312 -26.67 4.35 -33.00
CA LEU A 312 -26.10 5.70 -32.87
C LEU A 312 -26.79 6.44 -31.71
N CYS A 313 -26.04 6.80 -30.66
CA CYS A 313 -26.52 7.71 -29.63
C CYS A 313 -26.07 9.14 -29.92
N ARG A 314 -26.88 10.12 -29.50
CA ARG A 314 -26.62 11.55 -29.62
C ARG A 314 -26.50 12.20 -28.24
N PRO A 315 -25.83 13.36 -28.13
CA PRO A 315 -25.80 14.11 -26.87
C PRO A 315 -27.21 14.36 -26.32
N GLY A 316 -27.43 14.03 -25.04
CA GLY A 316 -28.71 14.18 -24.34
C GLY A 316 -29.57 12.93 -24.30
N ASP A 317 -29.33 11.95 -25.19
CA ASP A 317 -30.03 10.66 -25.17
C ASP A 317 -29.80 9.97 -23.82
N VAL A 318 -30.84 9.34 -23.29
CA VAL A 318 -30.73 8.43 -22.14
C VAL A 318 -30.20 7.11 -22.66
N ILE A 319 -29.08 6.67 -22.09
CA ILE A 319 -28.42 5.41 -22.44
C ILE A 319 -28.39 4.50 -21.21
N ALA A 320 -28.60 3.20 -21.45
CA ALA A 320 -28.42 2.18 -20.43
C ALA A 320 -27.24 1.28 -20.79
N LEU A 321 -26.32 1.15 -19.84
CA LEU A 321 -25.13 0.33 -19.95
C LEU A 321 -25.34 -0.94 -19.14
N VAL A 322 -25.13 -2.11 -19.74
CA VAL A 322 -25.05 -3.39 -19.01
C VAL A 322 -23.59 -3.82 -19.04
N GLU A 323 -22.99 -4.00 -17.86
CA GLU A 323 -21.57 -4.36 -17.72
C GLU A 323 -20.57 -3.44 -18.48
N GLY A 324 -20.97 -2.19 -18.71
CA GLY A 324 -20.18 -1.17 -19.40
C GLY A 324 -20.49 -1.01 -20.90
N GLU A 325 -21.37 -1.83 -21.48
CA GLU A 325 -21.78 -1.71 -22.89
C GLU A 325 -23.16 -1.08 -23.05
N VAL A 326 -23.34 -0.15 -23.99
CA VAL A 326 -24.64 0.53 -24.21
C VAL A 326 -25.62 -0.40 -24.93
N HIS A 327 -26.63 -0.86 -24.19
CA HIS A 327 -27.63 -1.82 -24.69
C HIS A 327 -28.99 -1.20 -25.03
N LEU A 328 -29.30 0.00 -24.51
CA LEU A 328 -30.54 0.72 -24.79
C LEU A 328 -30.23 2.21 -25.00
N ILE A 329 -30.98 2.83 -25.91
CA ILE A 329 -30.95 4.27 -26.19
C ILE A 329 -32.40 4.74 -26.22
N GLY A 330 -32.71 5.83 -25.50
CA GLY A 330 -34.03 6.42 -25.45
C GLY A 330 -34.00 7.89 -25.08
N GLN A 331 -35.18 8.49 -24.91
CA GLN A 331 -35.34 9.90 -24.56
C GLN A 331 -35.88 10.09 -23.14
N ASP A 332 -36.75 9.17 -22.70
CA ASP A 332 -37.38 9.21 -21.39
C ASP A 332 -36.65 8.31 -20.39
N LEU A 333 -36.22 8.90 -19.28
CA LEU A 333 -35.44 8.22 -18.25
C LEU A 333 -36.20 7.03 -17.64
N ALA A 334 -37.47 7.25 -17.25
CA ALA A 334 -38.26 6.22 -16.58
C ALA A 334 -38.52 5.01 -17.50
N THR A 335 -38.76 5.26 -18.80
CA THR A 335 -38.94 4.21 -19.79
C THR A 335 -37.67 3.40 -19.99
N VAL A 336 -36.52 4.06 -20.18
CA VAL A 336 -35.22 3.35 -20.34
C VAL A 336 -34.88 2.54 -19.09
N CYS A 337 -35.13 3.05 -17.88
CA CYS A 337 -34.91 2.30 -16.64
C CYS A 337 -35.82 1.06 -16.54
N ARG A 338 -37.11 1.15 -16.90
CA ARG A 338 -38.02 -0.02 -16.91
C ARG A 338 -37.56 -1.08 -17.92
N ASP A 339 -37.22 -0.66 -19.13
CA ASP A 339 -36.75 -1.55 -20.19
C ASP A 339 -35.43 -2.24 -19.80
N LEU A 340 -34.53 -1.51 -19.12
CA LEU A 340 -33.30 -2.05 -18.58
C LEU A 340 -33.57 -3.15 -17.53
N ILE A 341 -34.44 -2.86 -16.56
CA ILE A 341 -34.78 -3.80 -15.49
C ILE A 341 -35.43 -5.07 -16.08
N ASP A 342 -36.37 -4.92 -17.01
CA ASP A 342 -37.00 -6.06 -17.69
C ASP A 342 -35.97 -6.90 -18.45
N ARG A 343 -34.96 -6.26 -19.04
CA ARG A 343 -33.87 -6.96 -19.72
C ARG A 343 -32.97 -7.73 -18.76
N LEU A 344 -32.63 -7.15 -17.61
CA LEU A 344 -31.81 -7.83 -16.60
C LEU A 344 -32.55 -9.03 -15.98
N LEU A 345 -33.80 -8.83 -15.57
CA LEU A 345 -34.64 -9.89 -14.98
C LEU A 345 -35.09 -10.94 -15.99
N GLY A 346 -35.07 -10.62 -17.29
CA GLY A 346 -35.25 -11.60 -18.37
C GLY A 346 -34.23 -12.76 -18.32
N GLY A 347 -33.07 -12.55 -17.71
CA GLY A 347 -32.05 -13.58 -17.47
C GLY A 347 -32.21 -14.35 -16.15
N GLY A 348 -33.27 -14.11 -15.38
CA GLY A 348 -33.44 -14.57 -14.00
C GLY A 348 -33.02 -13.51 -12.99
N GLY A 349 -33.17 -13.81 -11.70
CA GLY A 349 -32.81 -12.93 -10.60
C GLY A 349 -33.88 -12.90 -9.51
N GLU A 350 -33.47 -12.95 -8.26
CA GLU A 350 -34.36 -12.98 -7.09
C GLU A 350 -34.29 -11.68 -6.29
N LEU A 351 -33.19 -10.96 -6.36
CA LEU A 351 -32.99 -9.68 -5.69
C LEU A 351 -32.59 -8.59 -6.69
N VAL A 352 -33.25 -7.44 -6.60
CA VAL A 352 -32.97 -6.23 -7.39
C VAL A 352 -32.60 -5.09 -6.46
N THR A 353 -31.37 -4.61 -6.57
CA THR A 353 -30.87 -3.45 -5.84
C THR A 353 -30.90 -2.22 -6.74
N LEU A 354 -31.74 -1.25 -6.43
CA LEU A 354 -31.87 0.02 -7.14
C LEU A 354 -31.12 1.11 -6.35
N LEU A 355 -30.02 1.60 -6.91
CA LEU A 355 -29.19 2.66 -6.32
C LEU A 355 -29.40 3.98 -7.06
N PHE A 356 -30.07 4.93 -6.40
CA PHE A 356 -30.45 6.22 -6.97
C PHE A 356 -29.35 7.28 -6.80
N GLY A 357 -28.98 7.93 -7.91
CA GLY A 357 -27.99 9.00 -7.93
C GLY A 357 -28.55 10.37 -7.52
N ALA A 358 -27.67 11.36 -7.43
CA ALA A 358 -28.03 12.71 -6.97
C ALA A 358 -29.09 13.40 -7.84
N ASP A 359 -29.05 13.16 -9.16
CA ASP A 359 -29.97 13.76 -10.14
C ASP A 359 -31.22 12.91 -10.42
N ALA A 360 -31.47 11.87 -9.62
CA ALA A 360 -32.62 10.99 -9.81
C ALA A 360 -33.93 11.71 -9.46
N PRO A 361 -34.93 11.75 -10.37
CA PRO A 361 -36.24 12.31 -10.04
C PRO A 361 -36.92 11.49 -8.91
N PRO A 362 -37.55 12.13 -7.90
CA PRO A 362 -38.19 11.43 -6.79
C PRO A 362 -39.27 10.43 -7.23
N GLU A 363 -39.95 10.69 -8.34
CA GLU A 363 -40.99 9.83 -8.88
C GLU A 363 -40.43 8.54 -9.48
N LEU A 364 -39.14 8.50 -9.82
CA LEU A 364 -38.48 7.36 -10.44
C LEU A 364 -38.52 6.16 -9.50
N THR A 365 -38.20 6.34 -8.21
CA THR A 365 -38.19 5.23 -7.23
C THR A 365 -39.53 4.52 -7.17
N ARG A 366 -40.62 5.27 -6.95
CA ARG A 366 -41.97 4.69 -6.88
C ARG A 366 -42.36 4.02 -8.19
N GLY A 367 -42.08 4.66 -9.33
CA GLY A 367 -42.44 4.12 -10.65
C GLY A 367 -41.71 2.82 -10.99
N LEU A 368 -40.44 2.68 -10.60
CA LEU A 368 -39.67 1.45 -10.83
C LEU A 368 -40.09 0.32 -9.88
N THR A 369 -40.30 0.62 -8.59
CA THR A 369 -40.78 -0.39 -7.64
C THR A 369 -42.17 -0.92 -8.02
N GLU A 370 -43.10 -0.05 -8.42
CA GLU A 370 -44.42 -0.46 -8.91
C GLU A 370 -44.32 -1.33 -10.17
N HIS A 371 -43.43 -0.98 -11.11
CA HIS A 371 -43.20 -1.77 -12.33
C HIS A 371 -42.66 -3.17 -12.01
N ILE A 372 -41.65 -3.28 -11.15
CA ILE A 372 -41.06 -4.58 -10.76
C ILE A 372 -42.11 -5.43 -10.05
N ALA A 373 -42.85 -4.88 -9.08
CA ALA A 373 -43.87 -5.61 -8.34
C ALA A 373 -44.98 -6.18 -9.24
N GLN A 374 -45.32 -5.48 -10.34
CA GLN A 374 -46.34 -5.94 -11.30
C GLN A 374 -45.79 -6.96 -12.30
N ARG A 375 -44.58 -6.75 -12.82
CA ARG A 375 -44.01 -7.56 -13.92
C ARG A 375 -43.23 -8.78 -13.43
N TRP A 376 -42.60 -8.66 -12.26
CA TRP A 376 -41.67 -9.62 -11.66
C TRP A 376 -42.00 -9.85 -10.18
N PRO A 377 -43.18 -10.40 -9.85
CA PRO A 377 -43.68 -10.50 -8.47
C PRO A 377 -42.84 -11.42 -7.56
N PHE A 378 -41.88 -12.16 -8.13
CA PHE A 378 -40.98 -13.04 -7.40
C PHE A 378 -39.65 -12.37 -7.04
N ALA A 379 -39.36 -11.20 -7.63
CA ALA A 379 -38.13 -10.46 -7.35
C ALA A 379 -38.34 -9.53 -6.14
N GLU A 380 -37.47 -9.65 -5.15
CA GLU A 380 -37.37 -8.70 -4.05
C GLU A 380 -36.67 -7.43 -4.52
N VAL A 381 -37.13 -6.26 -4.04
CA VAL A 381 -36.58 -4.96 -4.46
C VAL A 381 -36.05 -4.22 -3.25
N GLN A 382 -34.76 -3.88 -3.29
CA GLN A 382 -34.12 -2.98 -2.35
C GLN A 382 -33.83 -1.64 -3.03
N CYS A 383 -34.28 -0.54 -2.42
CA CYS A 383 -34.02 0.81 -2.91
C CYS A 383 -33.03 1.51 -1.97
N LEU A 384 -31.93 2.02 -2.53
CA LEU A 384 -30.86 2.69 -1.81
C LEU A 384 -30.60 4.07 -2.43
N THR A 385 -30.30 5.05 -1.59
CA THR A 385 -29.87 6.39 -2.04
C THR A 385 -28.35 6.42 -2.09
N GLY A 386 -27.77 6.37 -3.30
CA GLY A 386 -26.32 6.38 -3.47
C GLY A 386 -25.74 7.78 -3.62
N GLY A 387 -26.51 8.73 -4.17
CA GLY A 387 -26.05 10.10 -4.34
C GLY A 387 -24.89 10.25 -5.33
N GLN A 388 -24.63 9.23 -6.14
CA GLN A 388 -23.55 9.27 -7.12
C GLN A 388 -23.81 10.32 -8.21
N PRO A 389 -22.74 10.99 -8.70
CA PRO A 389 -22.86 11.92 -9.81
C PRO A 389 -23.07 11.15 -11.12
N HIS A 390 -23.71 11.81 -12.10
CA HIS A 390 -23.85 11.35 -13.50
C HIS A 390 -24.72 10.11 -13.78
N TYR A 391 -24.95 9.24 -12.80
CA TYR A 391 -25.78 8.05 -12.95
C TYR A 391 -27.06 8.15 -12.12
N PRO A 392 -28.19 8.61 -12.69
CA PRO A 392 -29.47 8.64 -12.01
C PRO A 392 -29.89 7.30 -11.42
N LEU A 393 -29.46 6.18 -12.03
CA LEU A 393 -29.75 4.84 -11.55
C LEU A 393 -28.57 3.90 -11.84
N ILE A 394 -28.18 3.15 -10.81
CA ILE A 394 -27.38 1.92 -10.94
C ILE A 394 -28.26 0.77 -10.44
N VAL A 395 -28.26 -0.35 -11.14
CA VAL A 395 -29.07 -1.53 -10.84
C VAL A 395 -28.16 -2.72 -10.63
N GLY A 396 -28.36 -3.45 -9.54
CA GLY A 396 -27.81 -4.79 -9.31
C GLY A 396 -28.91 -5.84 -9.39
N VAL A 397 -28.65 -6.97 -10.03
CA VAL A 397 -29.54 -8.14 -10.04
C VAL A 397 -28.75 -9.40 -9.71
N GLU A 398 -29.18 -10.10 -8.67
CA GLU A 398 -28.57 -11.34 -8.14
C GLU A 398 -29.44 -12.57 -8.43
#